data_AF-A0A925DPF4-F1
#
_entry.id   AF-A0A925DPF4-F1
#
_cell.length_a   1.000
_cell.length_b   1.000
_cell.length_c   1.000
_cell.angle_alpha   90.00
_cell.angle_beta   90.00
_cell.angle_gamma   90.00
#
_symmetry.space_group_name_H-M   'P 1'
#
loop_
_entity.id
_entity.type
_entity.pdbx_description
1 polymer ?
#
loop_
_entity_poly.entity_id
_entity_poly.type
_entity_poly.pdbx_seq_one_letter_code
_entity_poly.pdbx_strand_id
1 'polypeptide(L)'
;MVKKKPVIYFYPEKKTDIAVSLEIKGEFTFTYPEYKNGWNFSAEPNGTINMNGKTYNYLFWEGESDFSYEEINSEEGYMVESDTLLNFFENSLSAMGLNTKETQDFITFWYPIMKKNPRNYIHFVFNEAYNRDANLSVTPKPDNSLRLFMYWAFAPNMDKQLKKQKFPEFKRQGFSLVEWGGAELEHVSYKVD
;
A
#
# COMPACT_ATOMS: atom_id res chain seq x y z
N MET A 1 12.19 9.79 4.47
CA MET A 1 10.73 9.75 4.22
C MET A 1 10.07 8.74 5.15
N VAL A 2 8.94 9.10 5.77
CA VAL A 2 8.21 8.19 6.67
C VAL A 2 7.22 7.36 5.83
N LYS A 3 7.38 6.03 5.81
CA LYS A 3 6.42 5.11 5.19
C LYS A 3 5.31 4.85 6.20
N LYS A 4 4.07 5.26 5.86
CA LYS A 4 2.92 5.19 6.76
C LYS A 4 1.93 4.11 6.35
N LYS A 5 1.49 3.33 7.34
CA LYS A 5 0.46 2.30 7.26
C LYS A 5 0.58 1.32 6.07
N PRO A 6 1.72 0.66 5.83
CA PRO A 6 1.66 -0.67 5.23
C PRO A 6 0.79 -1.63 6.06
N VAL A 7 -0.31 -2.08 5.49
CA VAL A 7 -1.15 -3.15 6.04
C VAL A 7 -1.22 -4.32 5.09
N ILE A 8 -1.19 -5.54 5.63
CA ILE A 8 -1.10 -6.79 4.87
C ILE A 8 -2.26 -7.72 5.25
N TYR A 9 -3.06 -8.08 4.25
CA TYR A 9 -4.21 -8.97 4.34
C TYR A 9 -3.89 -10.32 3.69
N PHE A 10 -4.41 -11.40 4.28
CA PHE A 10 -4.18 -12.78 3.85
C PHE A 10 -5.50 -13.51 3.67
N TYR A 11 -5.76 -14.02 2.47
CA TYR A 11 -7.02 -14.69 2.12
C TYR A 11 -6.73 -16.09 1.54
N PRO A 12 -6.43 -17.10 2.39
CA PRO A 12 -6.28 -18.47 1.92
C PRO A 12 -7.65 -19.11 1.61
N GLU A 13 -7.71 -20.18 0.82
CA GLU A 13 -8.99 -20.86 0.50
C GLU A 13 -9.58 -21.66 1.67
N LYS A 14 -8.71 -22.05 2.60
CA LYS A 14 -9.05 -22.73 3.85
C LYS A 14 -8.16 -22.19 4.96
N LYS A 15 -8.51 -22.47 6.21
CA LYS A 15 -7.63 -22.16 7.34
C LYS A 15 -6.21 -22.64 7.06
N THR A 16 -5.25 -21.71 7.10
CA THR A 16 -3.87 -21.98 6.69
C THR A 16 -2.90 -21.33 7.65
N ASP A 17 -1.92 -22.10 8.12
CA ASP A 17 -0.81 -21.56 8.90
C ASP A 17 0.18 -20.89 7.95
N ILE A 18 0.53 -19.64 8.26
CA ILE A 18 1.31 -18.75 7.43
C ILE A 18 2.48 -18.18 8.26
N ALA A 19 3.66 -18.22 7.67
CA ALA A 19 4.86 -17.54 8.15
C ALA A 19 5.17 -16.35 7.22
N VAL A 20 5.42 -15.19 7.83
CA VAL A 20 5.74 -13.95 7.12
C VAL A 20 7.06 -13.40 7.66
N SER A 21 7.99 -13.09 6.76
CA SER A 21 9.19 -12.32 7.04
C SER A 21 9.20 -11.05 6.21
N LEU A 22 9.62 -9.95 6.82
CA LEU A 22 9.69 -8.63 6.22
C LEU A 22 11.06 -8.02 6.47
N GLU A 23 11.75 -7.71 5.38
CA GLU A 23 13.02 -6.98 5.40
C GLU A 23 12.79 -5.63 4.75
N ILE A 24 13.02 -4.55 5.49
CA ILE A 24 12.90 -3.19 4.97
C ILE A 24 14.28 -2.55 4.82
N LYS A 25 14.42 -1.66 3.84
CA LYS A 25 15.55 -0.73 3.81
C LYS A 25 15.27 0.38 4.80
N GLY A 26 15.92 0.35 5.96
CA GLY A 26 15.69 1.28 7.06
C GLY A 26 15.32 0.57 8.35
N GLU A 27 14.59 1.25 9.22
CA GLU A 27 14.20 0.73 10.55
C GLU A 27 12.70 0.76 10.76
N PHE A 28 12.18 -0.24 11.47
CA PHE A 28 10.78 -0.27 11.87
C PHE A 28 10.55 0.74 12.98
N THR A 29 9.59 1.64 12.80
CA THR A 29 9.17 2.58 13.84
C THR A 29 7.98 2.04 14.63
N PHE A 30 7.12 1.25 14.00
CA PHE A 30 6.01 0.57 14.66
C PHE A 30 5.60 -0.69 13.91
N THR A 31 5.21 -1.73 14.64
CA THR A 31 4.65 -2.95 14.05
C THR A 31 3.51 -3.45 14.91
N TYR A 32 2.47 -3.97 14.26
CA TYR A 32 1.34 -4.55 14.96
C TYR A 32 0.75 -5.74 14.18
N PRO A 33 0.74 -6.94 14.77
CA PRO A 33 1.28 -7.28 16.10
C PRO A 33 2.79 -7.10 16.16
N GLU A 34 3.38 -7.12 17.37
CA GLU A 34 4.83 -6.93 17.55
C GLU A 34 5.64 -7.82 16.59
N TYR A 35 6.45 -7.18 15.75
CA TYR A 35 7.36 -7.86 14.84
C TYR A 35 8.66 -8.19 15.57
N LYS A 36 9.05 -9.47 15.53
CA LYS A 36 10.33 -9.93 16.06
C LYS A 36 11.23 -10.33 14.90
N ASN A 37 11.18 -11.62 14.53
CA ASN A 37 11.90 -12.17 13.39
C ASN A 37 10.90 -12.76 12.38
N GLY A 38 9.78 -12.07 12.18
CA GLY A 38 8.63 -12.57 11.42
C GLY A 38 7.38 -12.78 12.25
N TRP A 39 6.26 -12.96 11.55
CA TRP A 39 4.97 -13.34 12.11
C TRP A 39 4.62 -14.77 11.73
N ASN A 40 4.15 -15.56 12.69
CA ASN A 40 3.64 -16.91 12.48
C ASN A 40 2.22 -16.99 13.03
N PHE A 41 1.25 -17.30 12.17
CA PHE A 41 -0.17 -17.23 12.52
C PHE A 41 -1.01 -18.16 11.66
N SER A 42 -2.28 -18.31 12.01
CA SER A 42 -3.27 -19.02 11.20
C SER A 42 -4.27 -18.03 10.60
N ALA A 43 -4.43 -18.01 9.28
CA ALA A 43 -5.40 -17.16 8.60
C ALA A 43 -6.63 -17.95 8.14
N GLU A 44 -7.80 -17.35 8.29
CA GLU A 44 -9.09 -17.87 7.81
C GLU A 44 -9.43 -17.27 6.43
N PRO A 45 -10.27 -17.92 5.61
CA PRO A 45 -10.62 -17.42 4.27
C PRO A 45 -11.26 -16.03 4.23
N ASN A 46 -11.85 -15.59 5.33
CA ASN A 46 -12.45 -14.26 5.45
C ASN A 46 -11.42 -13.15 5.76
N GLY A 47 -10.12 -13.48 5.86
CA GLY A 47 -9.04 -12.54 6.20
C GLY A 47 -8.72 -12.43 7.68
N THR A 48 -9.40 -13.19 8.56
CA THR A 48 -9.10 -13.17 9.99
C THR A 48 -7.77 -13.87 10.28
N ILE A 49 -6.87 -13.17 10.95
CA ILE A 49 -5.58 -13.70 11.42
C ILE A 49 -5.68 -14.09 12.88
N ASN A 50 -5.28 -15.29 13.24
CA ASN A 50 -5.20 -15.79 14.61
C ASN A 50 -3.73 -15.98 15.01
N MET A 51 -3.26 -15.21 16.00
CA MET A 51 -1.89 -15.29 16.50
C MET A 51 -1.86 -15.08 18.02
N ASN A 52 -1.17 -15.97 18.74
CA ASN A 52 -0.99 -15.86 20.20
C ASN A 52 -2.29 -15.64 21.00
N GLY A 53 -3.36 -16.35 20.62
CA GLY A 53 -4.67 -16.26 21.29
C GLY A 53 -5.46 -14.98 20.99
N LYS A 54 -5.02 -14.15 20.04
CA LYS A 54 -5.69 -12.92 19.60
C LYS A 54 -6.05 -12.99 18.12
N THR A 55 -7.07 -12.22 17.75
CA THR A 55 -7.52 -12.05 16.37
C THR A 55 -7.10 -10.69 15.82
N TYR A 56 -6.71 -10.66 14.55
CA TYR A 56 -6.28 -9.47 13.82
C TYR A 56 -6.92 -9.44 12.44
N ASN A 57 -7.14 -8.24 11.90
CA ASN A 57 -7.71 -8.05 10.56
C ASN A 57 -6.63 -8.01 9.47
N TYR A 58 -5.40 -7.66 9.85
CA TYR A 58 -4.24 -7.48 9.00
C TYR A 58 -2.99 -7.42 9.87
N LEU A 59 -1.83 -7.61 9.27
CA LEU A 59 -0.55 -7.20 9.85
C LEU A 59 -0.29 -5.74 9.48
N PHE A 60 0.39 -5.00 10.34
CA PHE A 60 0.72 -3.59 10.16
C PHE A 60 2.20 -3.37 10.41
N TRP A 61 2.84 -2.55 9.60
CA TRP A 61 4.17 -2.03 9.88
C TRP A 61 4.31 -0.58 9.43
N GLU A 62 5.20 0.17 10.09
CA GLU A 62 5.69 1.48 9.72
C GLU A 62 7.21 1.48 9.79
N GLY A 63 7.84 2.25 8.91
CA GLY A 63 9.29 2.34 8.88
C GLY A 63 9.78 3.66 8.31
N GLU A 64 11.01 3.99 8.69
CA GLU A 64 11.73 5.15 8.20
C GLU A 64 12.88 4.70 7.33
N SER A 65 13.08 5.42 6.22
CA SER A 65 14.14 5.12 5.27
C SER A 65 14.65 6.39 4.59
N ASP A 66 15.94 6.41 4.27
CA ASP A 66 16.62 7.44 3.47
C ASP A 66 16.31 7.33 1.97
N PHE A 67 15.06 6.98 1.63
CA PHE A 67 14.62 6.80 0.25
C PHE A 67 14.75 8.12 -0.53
N SER A 68 15.39 8.05 -1.71
CA SER A 68 15.60 9.18 -2.60
C SER A 68 14.44 9.32 -3.61
N TYR A 69 13.94 10.55 -3.74
CA TYR A 69 12.85 10.94 -4.64
C TYR A 69 13.12 10.71 -6.13
N GLU A 70 14.39 10.60 -6.54
CA GLU A 70 14.80 10.48 -7.95
C GLU A 70 14.28 9.21 -8.65
N GLU A 71 13.73 8.26 -7.88
CA GLU A 71 13.22 6.98 -8.38
C GLU A 71 11.73 6.99 -8.75
N ILE A 72 10.98 8.05 -8.42
CA ILE A 72 9.55 8.16 -8.77
C ILE A 72 9.41 8.77 -10.17
N ASN A 73 8.68 8.08 -11.04
CA ASN A 73 8.38 8.59 -12.38
C ASN A 73 7.38 9.77 -12.29
N SER A 74 7.91 10.99 -12.27
CA SER A 74 7.13 12.24 -12.25
C SER A 74 6.30 12.51 -13.51
N GLU A 75 6.42 11.67 -14.55
CA GLU A 75 5.63 11.79 -15.80
C GLU A 75 4.28 11.07 -15.72
N GLU A 76 4.10 10.22 -14.71
CA GLU A 76 2.92 9.39 -14.51
C GLU A 76 2.26 9.69 -13.17
N GLY A 77 0.93 9.56 -13.13
CA GLY A 77 0.14 9.75 -11.92
C GLY A 77 -1.13 10.53 -12.18
N TYR A 78 -1.66 11.12 -11.12
CA TYR A 78 -2.95 11.81 -11.13
C TYR A 78 -2.85 13.11 -10.36
N MET A 79 -3.40 14.17 -10.97
CA MET A 79 -3.74 15.40 -10.29
C MET A 79 -5.20 15.32 -9.87
N VAL A 80 -5.45 15.32 -8.56
CA VAL A 80 -6.78 15.06 -7.99
C VAL A 80 -7.19 16.22 -7.11
N GLU A 81 -8.30 16.85 -7.47
CA GLU A 81 -8.90 17.92 -6.68
C GLU A 81 -9.52 17.37 -5.39
N SER A 82 -9.51 18.20 -4.36
CA SER A 82 -9.98 17.86 -3.03
C SER A 82 -11.42 17.35 -3.00
N ASP A 83 -12.30 17.91 -3.83
CA ASP A 83 -13.73 17.58 -3.93
C ASP A 83 -14.00 16.24 -4.64
N THR A 84 -13.11 15.82 -5.53
CA THR A 84 -13.20 14.57 -6.30
C THR A 84 -12.35 13.43 -5.72
N LEU A 85 -11.52 13.72 -4.71
CA LEU A 85 -10.58 12.78 -4.11
C LEU A 85 -11.22 11.47 -3.61
N LEU A 86 -12.39 11.55 -2.97
CA LEU A 86 -13.07 10.36 -2.47
C LEU A 86 -13.46 9.43 -3.62
N ASN A 87 -14.16 9.97 -4.63
CA ASN A 87 -14.58 9.24 -5.82
C ASN A 87 -13.37 8.72 -6.61
N PHE A 88 -12.27 9.46 -6.65
CA PHE A 88 -11.03 8.99 -7.26
C PHE A 88 -10.50 7.71 -6.56
N PHE A 89 -10.45 7.69 -5.23
CA PHE A 89 -10.01 6.51 -4.49
C PHE A 89 -10.95 5.32 -4.67
N GLU A 90 -12.26 5.51 -4.53
CA GLU A 90 -13.25 4.44 -4.69
C GLU A 90 -13.13 3.76 -6.07
N ASN A 91 -13.01 4.55 -7.14
CA ASN A 91 -12.88 4.02 -8.49
C ASN A 91 -11.50 3.39 -8.75
N SER A 92 -10.42 4.04 -8.32
CA SER A 92 -9.06 3.57 -8.61
C SER A 92 -8.72 2.29 -7.87
N LEU A 93 -9.05 2.22 -6.57
CA LEU A 93 -8.77 1.05 -5.73
C LEU A 93 -9.62 -0.16 -6.16
N SER A 94 -10.88 0.06 -6.50
CA SER A 94 -11.75 -0.97 -7.08
C SER A 94 -11.20 -1.49 -8.41
N ALA A 95 -10.75 -0.59 -9.29
CA ALA A 95 -10.12 -0.96 -10.57
C ALA A 95 -8.81 -1.74 -10.40
N MET A 96 -8.07 -1.53 -9.30
CA MET A 96 -6.88 -2.32 -8.93
C MET A 96 -7.23 -3.69 -8.31
N GLY A 97 -8.50 -3.93 -7.99
CA GLY A 97 -8.98 -5.19 -7.43
C GLY A 97 -9.03 -5.25 -5.90
N LEU A 98 -8.94 -4.11 -5.20
CA LEU A 98 -9.19 -4.06 -3.76
C LEU A 98 -10.66 -4.37 -3.47
N ASN A 99 -10.92 -5.09 -2.38
CA ASN A 99 -12.29 -5.36 -1.94
C ASN A 99 -12.83 -4.18 -1.11
N THR A 100 -14.11 -4.25 -0.72
CA THR A 100 -14.77 -3.21 0.06
C THR A 100 -14.05 -2.90 1.37
N LYS A 101 -13.60 -3.93 2.11
CA LYS A 101 -12.93 -3.77 3.40
C LYS A 101 -11.60 -3.04 3.24
N GLU A 102 -10.76 -3.50 2.32
CA GLU A 102 -9.44 -2.91 2.06
C GLU A 102 -9.57 -1.47 1.55
N THR A 103 -10.54 -1.22 0.66
CA THR A 103 -10.84 0.13 0.13
C THR A 103 -11.25 1.09 1.24
N GLN A 104 -12.13 0.66 2.14
CA GLN A 104 -12.56 1.47 3.29
C GLN A 104 -11.39 1.73 4.25
N ASP A 105 -10.60 0.72 4.57
CA ASP A 105 -9.44 0.86 5.47
C ASP A 105 -8.37 1.82 4.88
N PHE A 106 -8.20 1.81 3.55
CA PHE A 106 -7.33 2.75 2.82
C PHE A 106 -7.86 4.18 2.87
N ILE A 107 -9.11 4.38 2.45
CA ILE A 107 -9.74 5.71 2.36
C ILE A 107 -9.81 6.36 3.74
N THR A 108 -10.28 5.64 4.76
CA THR A 108 -10.43 6.20 6.12
C THR A 108 -9.11 6.67 6.73
N PHE A 109 -7.97 6.16 6.26
CA PHE A 109 -6.66 6.65 6.67
C PHE A 109 -6.17 7.83 5.85
N TRP A 110 -6.13 7.69 4.52
CA TRP A 110 -5.48 8.67 3.65
C TRP A 110 -6.36 9.89 3.34
N TYR A 111 -7.67 9.70 3.17
CA TYR A 111 -8.58 10.76 2.77
C TYR A 111 -8.60 11.95 3.76
N PRO A 112 -8.73 11.78 5.09
CA PRO A 112 -8.74 12.91 6.03
C PRO A 112 -7.44 13.74 6.03
N ILE A 113 -6.32 13.12 5.65
CA ILE A 113 -5.01 13.78 5.56
C ILE A 113 -4.97 14.63 4.28
N MET A 114 -5.24 14.00 3.14
CA MET A 114 -5.09 14.60 1.82
C MET A 114 -6.22 15.58 1.45
N LYS A 115 -7.41 15.44 2.04
CA LYS A 115 -8.55 16.35 1.83
C LYS A 115 -8.26 17.78 2.29
N LYS A 116 -7.27 17.98 3.16
CA LYS A 116 -6.84 19.31 3.62
C LYS A 116 -6.19 20.12 2.49
N ASN A 117 -5.65 19.43 1.48
CA ASN A 117 -5.06 20.07 0.33
C ASN A 117 -6.15 20.39 -0.70
N PRO A 118 -6.11 21.56 -1.36
CA PRO A 118 -7.00 21.85 -2.48
C PRO A 118 -6.76 20.88 -3.65
N ARG A 119 -5.51 20.43 -3.83
CA ARG A 119 -5.09 19.57 -4.93
C ARG A 119 -3.94 18.66 -4.52
N ASN A 120 -4.00 17.39 -4.92
CA ASN A 120 -2.99 16.38 -4.61
C ASN A 120 -2.42 15.76 -5.89
N TYR A 121 -1.10 15.56 -5.92
CA TYR A 121 -0.47 14.59 -6.81
C TYR A 121 -0.57 13.21 -6.17
N ILE A 122 -0.91 12.18 -6.97
CA ILE A 122 -0.99 10.80 -6.53
C ILE A 122 -0.32 9.89 -7.56
N HIS A 123 0.54 9.01 -7.09
CA HIS A 123 1.25 8.01 -7.87
C HIS A 123 1.26 6.66 -7.15
N PHE A 124 0.90 5.61 -7.86
CA PHE A 124 0.87 4.24 -7.32
C PHE A 124 2.03 3.40 -7.83
N VAL A 125 2.72 2.70 -6.94
CA VAL A 125 3.77 1.72 -7.25
C VAL A 125 3.25 0.33 -6.90
N PHE A 126 3.55 -0.65 -7.76
CA PHE A 126 2.99 -2.00 -7.65
C PHE A 126 4.08 -3.08 -7.55
N ASN A 127 3.82 -4.11 -6.74
CA ASN A 127 4.51 -5.41 -6.72
C ASN A 127 6.05 -5.31 -6.69
N GLU A 128 6.76 -5.84 -7.68
CA GLU A 128 8.23 -5.86 -7.74
C GLU A 128 8.87 -4.47 -7.62
N ALA A 129 8.20 -3.43 -8.12
CA ALA A 129 8.69 -2.07 -7.95
C ALA A 129 8.67 -1.62 -6.47
N TYR A 130 7.77 -2.18 -5.66
CA TYR A 130 7.69 -1.96 -4.22
C TYR A 130 8.63 -2.89 -3.41
N ASN A 131 9.02 -4.05 -3.95
CA ASN A 131 10.02 -4.93 -3.32
C ASN A 131 11.37 -4.22 -3.08
N ARG A 132 11.64 -3.13 -3.83
CA ARG A 132 12.84 -2.31 -3.66
C ARG A 132 12.96 -1.69 -2.26
N ASP A 133 11.83 -1.51 -1.58
CA ASP A 133 11.71 -0.85 -0.29
C ASP A 133 11.47 -1.80 0.88
N ALA A 134 10.71 -2.86 0.62
CA ALA A 134 10.26 -3.82 1.62
C ALA A 134 10.09 -5.20 0.98
N ASN A 135 11.03 -6.09 1.25
CA ASN A 135 11.00 -7.46 0.77
C ASN A 135 10.11 -8.30 1.68
N LEU A 136 8.97 -8.75 1.16
CA LEU A 136 7.97 -9.53 1.87
C LEU A 136 8.05 -10.99 1.42
N SER A 137 8.41 -11.86 2.36
CA SER A 137 8.44 -13.32 2.15
C SER A 137 7.29 -13.97 2.90
N VAL A 138 6.54 -14.83 2.22
CA VAL A 138 5.34 -15.50 2.78
C VAL A 138 5.39 -16.99 2.46
N THR A 139 5.15 -17.82 3.47
CA THR A 139 5.07 -19.29 3.36
C THR A 139 3.78 -19.79 4.00
N PRO A 140 2.93 -20.57 3.30
CA PRO A 140 3.05 -20.95 1.88
C PRO A 140 3.00 -19.71 0.97
N LYS A 141 3.56 -19.84 -0.24
CA LYS A 141 3.56 -18.74 -1.21
C LYS A 141 2.12 -18.45 -1.64
N PRO A 142 1.65 -17.19 -1.62
CA PRO A 142 0.36 -16.83 -2.20
C PRO A 142 0.32 -17.14 -3.70
N ASP A 143 -0.81 -17.62 -4.19
CA ASP A 143 -1.08 -17.82 -5.61
C ASP A 143 -1.14 -16.47 -6.35
N ASN A 144 -1.72 -15.46 -5.69
CA ASN A 144 -1.84 -14.11 -6.22
C ASN A 144 -1.47 -13.07 -5.15
N SER A 145 -0.79 -12.00 -5.57
CA SER A 145 -0.43 -10.89 -4.67
C SER A 145 -0.66 -9.55 -5.35
N LEU A 146 -1.25 -8.62 -4.61
CA LEU A 146 -1.32 -7.20 -4.96
C LEU A 146 -0.64 -6.41 -3.86
N ARG A 147 0.55 -5.87 -4.14
CA ARG A 147 1.23 -4.93 -3.24
C ARG A 147 1.16 -3.55 -3.87
N LEU A 148 0.56 -2.59 -3.17
CA LEU A 148 0.28 -1.24 -3.62
C LEU A 148 0.96 -0.23 -2.69
N PHE A 149 1.76 0.68 -3.22
CA PHE A 149 2.30 1.78 -2.43
C PHE A 149 1.93 3.12 -3.07
N MET A 150 1.29 3.99 -2.31
CA MET A 150 0.88 5.32 -2.77
C MET A 150 1.90 6.37 -2.38
N TYR A 151 2.47 7.04 -3.36
CA TYR A 151 3.15 8.31 -3.17
C TYR A 151 2.18 9.46 -3.44
N TRP A 152 2.17 10.46 -2.58
CA TRP A 152 1.33 11.64 -2.79
C TRP A 152 2.02 12.92 -2.34
N ALA A 153 1.63 14.06 -2.90
CA ALA A 153 2.15 15.37 -2.51
C ALA A 153 1.08 16.44 -2.63
N PHE A 154 1.18 17.48 -1.80
CA PHE A 154 0.47 18.73 -2.04
C PHE A 154 1.03 19.39 -3.31
N ALA A 155 0.17 19.62 -4.31
CA ALA A 155 0.59 20.11 -5.62
C ALA A 155 -0.39 21.19 -6.15
N PRO A 156 -0.38 22.40 -5.56
CA PRO A 156 -1.35 23.44 -5.91
C PRO A 156 -1.15 23.99 -7.32
N ASN A 157 0.10 24.04 -7.79
CA ASN A 157 0.50 24.75 -9.01
C ASN A 157 1.06 23.81 -10.09
N MET A 158 0.75 22.51 -10.04
CA MET A 158 1.23 21.56 -11.06
C MET A 158 0.30 21.60 -12.28
N ASP A 159 0.75 22.22 -13.35
CA ASP A 159 0.03 22.30 -14.63
C ASP A 159 0.51 21.27 -15.66
N LYS A 160 1.24 20.26 -15.20
CA LYS A 160 1.75 19.18 -16.04
C LYS A 160 0.64 18.18 -16.38
N GLN A 161 0.52 17.86 -17.67
CA GLN A 161 -0.31 16.74 -18.09
C GLN A 161 0.40 15.42 -17.81
N LEU A 162 -0.11 14.66 -16.84
CA LEU A 162 0.44 13.36 -16.46
C LEU A 162 -0.14 12.24 -17.33
N LYS A 163 0.69 11.24 -17.62
CA LYS A 163 0.24 9.99 -18.22
C LYS A 163 -0.53 9.18 -17.17
N LYS A 164 -1.69 8.64 -17.55
CA LYS A 164 -2.46 7.74 -16.69
C LYS A 164 -1.67 6.46 -16.45
N GLN A 165 -1.65 6.01 -15.20
CA GLN A 165 -0.99 4.77 -14.84
C GLN A 165 -1.79 3.55 -15.35
N LYS A 166 -1.07 2.49 -15.68
CA LYS A 166 -1.67 1.18 -15.95
C LYS A 166 -1.67 0.38 -14.67
N PHE A 167 -2.84 -0.10 -14.27
CA PHE A 167 -2.98 -0.95 -13.08
C PHE A 167 -2.71 -2.41 -13.43
N PRO A 168 -2.15 -3.20 -12.50
CA PRO A 168 -1.95 -4.62 -12.70
C PRO A 168 -3.30 -5.35 -12.76
N GLU A 169 -3.36 -6.45 -13.51
CA GLU A 169 -4.48 -7.39 -13.42
C GLU A 169 -4.33 -8.23 -12.16
N PHE A 170 -5.16 -7.99 -11.15
CA PHE A 170 -5.21 -8.79 -9.93
C PHE A 170 -6.47 -9.65 -9.88
N LYS A 171 -6.30 -10.97 -9.72
CA LYS A 171 -7.39 -11.95 -9.62
C LYS A 171 -7.33 -12.64 -8.26
N ARG A 172 -8.44 -12.65 -7.54
CA ARG A 172 -8.57 -13.33 -6.24
C ARG A 172 -8.92 -14.80 -6.43
N GLN A 173 -7.96 -15.56 -6.95
CA GLN A 173 -8.08 -17.00 -7.14
C GLN A 173 -6.99 -17.69 -6.30
N GLY A 174 -7.34 -18.75 -5.58
CA GLY A 174 -6.41 -19.36 -4.63
C GLY A 174 -6.07 -18.45 -3.45
N PHE A 175 -4.97 -18.74 -2.77
CA PHE A 175 -4.45 -17.93 -1.68
C PHE A 175 -4.00 -16.56 -2.20
N SER A 176 -4.74 -15.52 -1.81
CA SER A 176 -4.47 -14.14 -2.21
C SER A 176 -3.88 -13.31 -1.07
N LEU A 177 -2.90 -12.47 -1.40
CA LEU A 177 -2.32 -11.48 -0.49
C LEU A 177 -2.57 -10.07 -1.04
N VAL A 178 -2.97 -9.16 -0.15
CA VAL A 178 -3.07 -7.73 -0.49
C VAL A 178 -2.26 -6.94 0.52
N GLU A 179 -1.33 -6.12 0.05
CA GLU A 179 -0.67 -5.12 0.87
C GLU A 179 -0.95 -3.74 0.27
N TRP A 180 -1.27 -2.77 1.13
CA TRP A 180 -1.23 -1.38 0.72
C TRP A 180 -0.56 -0.50 1.77
N GLY A 181 0.13 0.53 1.32
CA GLY A 181 0.75 1.56 2.16
C GLY A 181 0.93 2.86 1.39
N GLY A 182 1.61 3.83 1.99
CA GLY A 182 1.98 5.04 1.26
C GLY A 182 2.89 5.98 2.02
N ALA A 183 3.32 7.03 1.33
CA ALA A 183 4.13 8.09 1.89
C ALA A 183 3.80 9.44 1.25
N GLU A 184 3.91 10.49 2.06
CA GLU A 184 3.88 11.87 1.58
C GLU A 184 5.26 12.23 1.03
N LEU A 185 5.28 12.87 -0.14
CA LEU A 185 6.46 13.47 -0.73
C LEU A 185 6.53 14.94 -0.30
N GLU A 186 7.69 15.37 0.20
CA GLU A 186 7.89 16.78 0.57
C GLU A 186 7.76 17.70 -0.65
N HIS A 187 8.31 17.27 -1.80
CA HIS A 187 8.23 17.98 -3.07
C HIS A 187 8.10 17.00 -4.25
N VAL A 188 7.41 17.43 -5.31
CA VAL A 188 7.45 16.74 -6.60
C VAL A 188 8.53 17.40 -7.46
N SER A 189 9.70 16.76 -7.56
CA SER A 189 10.77 17.19 -8.46
C SER A 189 10.52 16.65 -9.87
N TYR A 190 10.60 17.51 -10.88
CA TYR A 190 10.57 17.10 -12.28
C TYR A 190 11.98 17.16 -12.84
N LYS A 191 12.31 16.22 -13.72
CA LYS A 191 13.38 16.47 -14.68
C LYS A 191 12.88 17.57 -15.62
N VAL A 192 13.52 18.73 -15.56
CA VAL A 192 13.39 19.74 -16.61
C VAL A 192 14.30 19.25 -17.73
N ASP A 193 13.73 18.95 -18.89
CA ASP A 193 14.49 18.62 -20.10
C ASP A 193 15.42 19.77 -20.51
#